data_AF-A0A7G9P0C1-F1
#
_entry.id   AF-A0A7G9P0C1-F1
#
_cell.length_a   1.000
_cell.length_b   1.000
_cell.length_c   1.000
_cell.angle_alpha   90.00
_cell.angle_beta   90.00
_cell.angle_gamma   90.00
#
_symmetry.space_group_name_H-M   'P 1'
#
loop_
_entity.id
_entity.type
_entity.pdbx_description
1 polymer ?
#
loop_
_entity_poly.entity_id
_entity_poly.type
_entity_poly.pdbx_seq_one_letter_code
_entity_poly.pdbx_strand_id
1 'polypeptide(L)'
;MIIEFEDGEYYGSTLEMPYVMADGKTTAACVDATLEALTTAVATLLENDQEPPASSSDNKRSEQVNVRLTAMEKMRLEEASRRQGFRGLSDYIRNKALEGA
;
A
#
# COMPACT_ATOMS: atom_id res chain seq x y z
N MET A 1 6.03 4.49 -4.64
CA MET A 1 6.69 3.98 -5.86
C MET A 1 7.77 3.01 -5.43
N ILE A 2 7.86 1.88 -6.09
CA ILE A 2 8.91 0.87 -5.92
C ILE A 2 9.78 0.95 -7.18
N ILE A 3 11.10 0.86 -7.03
CA ILE A 3 12.05 0.81 -8.14
C ILE A 3 12.93 -0.41 -7.94
N GLU A 4 13.02 -1.24 -8.97
CA GLU A 4 13.87 -2.42 -9.05
C GLU A 4 14.89 -2.22 -10.16
N PHE A 5 16.08 -2.81 -10.01
CA PHE A 5 17.13 -2.75 -11.03
C PHE A 5 17.46 -4.15 -11.50
N GLU A 6 17.22 -4.42 -12.78
CA GLU A 6 17.43 -5.73 -13.40
C GLU A 6 17.98 -5.52 -14.82
N ASP A 7 18.92 -6.35 -15.25
CA ASP A 7 19.51 -6.34 -16.61
C ASP A 7 20.01 -4.97 -17.13
N GLY A 8 20.49 -4.10 -16.23
CA GLY A 8 21.02 -2.79 -16.60
C GLY A 8 19.95 -1.71 -16.78
N GLU A 9 18.72 -1.97 -16.34
CA GLU A 9 17.56 -1.10 -16.46
C GLU A 9 16.84 -0.96 -15.13
N TYR A 10 16.22 0.20 -14.90
CA TYR A 10 15.38 0.45 -13.73
C TYR A 10 13.92 0.24 -14.12
N TYR A 11 13.20 -0.56 -13.34
CA TYR A 11 11.78 -0.81 -13.49
C TYR A 11 11.02 -0.19 -12.31
N GLY A 12 10.04 0.64 -12.61
CA GLY A 12 9.24 1.40 -11.65
C GLY A 12 7.80 0.91 -11.62
N SER A 13 7.24 0.81 -10.42
CA SER A 13 5.82 0.48 -10.21
C SER A 13 5.24 1.25 -9.03
N THR A 14 3.91 1.29 -8.93
CA THR A 14 3.21 1.95 -7.81
C THR A 14 2.47 0.97 -6.94
N LEU A 15 2.37 1.28 -5.64
CA LEU A 15 1.65 0.42 -4.68
C LEU A 15 0.14 0.42 -4.93
N GLU A 16 -0.44 1.58 -5.30
CA GLU A 16 -1.88 1.71 -5.53
C GLU A 16 -2.31 1.08 -6.86
N MET A 17 -1.43 1.11 -7.87
CA MET A 17 -1.67 0.51 -9.18
C MET A 17 -0.44 -0.31 -9.60
N PRO A 18 -0.31 -1.56 -9.11
CA PRO A 18 0.87 -2.40 -9.36
C PRO A 18 1.11 -2.73 -10.83
N TYR A 19 0.07 -2.68 -11.65
CA TYR A 19 0.15 -2.95 -13.09
C TYR A 19 0.51 -1.72 -13.92
N VAL A 20 0.56 -0.53 -13.32
CA VAL A 20 1.11 0.66 -13.95
C VAL A 20 2.61 0.64 -13.71
N MET A 21 3.36 0.39 -14.78
CA MET A 21 4.80 0.23 -14.75
C MET A 21 5.45 1.01 -15.87
N ALA A 22 6.69 1.42 -15.66
CA ALA A 22 7.55 1.95 -16.70
C ALA A 22 9.02 1.63 -16.37
N ASP A 23 9.89 1.79 -17.36
CA ASP A 23 11.32 1.55 -17.23
C ASP A 23 12.17 2.79 -17.54
N GLY A 24 13.45 2.73 -17.22
CA GLY A 24 14.40 3.77 -17.60
C GLY A 24 15.86 3.43 -17.34
N LYS A 25 16.76 4.04 -18.12
CA LYS A 25 18.22 3.86 -17.98
C LYS A 25 18.83 4.50 -16.73
N THR A 26 18.09 5.40 -16.09
CA THR A 26 18.46 6.00 -14.82
C THR A 26 17.26 5.97 -13.88
N THR A 27 17.51 6.04 -12.57
CA THR A 27 16.45 6.14 -11.57
C THR A 27 15.52 7.32 -11.85
N ALA A 28 16.07 8.49 -12.21
CA ALA A 28 15.28 9.68 -12.54
C ALA A 28 14.37 9.44 -13.76
N ALA A 29 14.93 8.90 -14.85
CA ALA A 29 14.15 8.60 -16.05
C ALA A 29 13.03 7.58 -15.79
N CYS A 30 13.31 6.55 -14.98
CA CYS A 30 12.32 5.56 -14.58
C CYS A 30 11.19 6.18 -13.74
N VAL A 31 11.53 7.08 -12.80
CA VAL A 31 10.52 7.80 -12.00
C VAL A 31 9.63 8.65 -12.89
N ASP A 32 10.21 9.46 -13.78
CA ASP A 32 9.45 10.35 -14.67
C ASP A 32 8.51 9.56 -15.58
N ALA A 33 9.02 8.49 -16.19
CA ALA A 33 8.21 7.61 -17.05
C ALA A 33 7.08 6.91 -16.28
N THR A 34 7.36 6.45 -15.05
CA THR A 34 6.34 5.79 -14.21
C THR A 34 5.25 6.79 -13.77
N LEU A 35 5.61 8.05 -13.50
CA LEU A 35 4.65 9.10 -13.17
C LEU A 35 3.77 9.46 -14.37
N GLU A 36 4.32 9.51 -15.58
CA GLU A 36 3.56 9.74 -16.81
C GLU A 36 2.56 8.61 -17.08
N ALA A 37 3.01 7.36 -16.94
CA ALA A 37 2.14 6.18 -17.07
C ALA A 37 1.01 6.18 -16.04
N LEU A 38 1.31 6.54 -14.79
CA LEU A 38 0.32 6.66 -13.72
C LEU A 38 -0.69 7.77 -13.99
N THR A 39 -0.21 8.92 -14.45
CA THR A 39 -1.07 10.07 -14.80
C THR A 39 -2.05 9.68 -15.89
N THR A 40 -1.57 8.99 -16.93
CA THR A 40 -2.39 8.50 -18.04
C THR A 40 -3.43 7.48 -17.57
N ALA A 41 -3.04 6.53 -16.71
CA ALA A 41 -3.96 5.55 -16.15
C ALA A 41 -5.06 6.20 -15.30
N VAL A 42 -4.71 7.15 -14.43
CA VAL A 42 -5.70 7.89 -13.62
C VAL A 42 -6.63 8.72 -14.52
N ALA A 43 -6.10 9.42 -15.51
CA ALA A 43 -6.90 10.18 -16.46
C ALA A 43 -7.90 9.27 -17.18
N THR A 44 -7.46 8.09 -17.62
CA THR A 44 -8.32 7.10 -18.28
C THR A 44 -9.45 6.61 -17.37
N LEU A 45 -9.19 6.39 -16.07
CA LEU A 45 -10.22 6.02 -15.11
C LEU A 45 -11.26 7.14 -14.98
N LEU A 46 -10.80 8.38 -14.81
CA LEU A 46 -11.68 9.55 -14.68
C LEU A 46 -12.53 9.80 -15.93
N GLU A 47 -11.96 9.63 -17.12
CA GLU A 47 -12.68 9.75 -18.40
C GLU A 47 -13.78 8.70 -18.57
N ASN A 48 -13.66 7.54 -17.91
CA ASN A 48 -14.64 6.47 -17.93
C ASN A 48 -15.62 6.51 -16.74
N ASP A 49 -15.70 7.64 -16.02
CA ASP A 49 -16.49 7.79 -14.78
C ASP A 49 -16.13 6.75 -13.70
N GLN A 50 -14.89 6.26 -13.70
CA GLN A 50 -14.37 5.33 -12.70
C GLN A 50 -13.57 6.08 -11.63
N GLU A 51 -13.72 5.66 -10.38
CA GLU A 51 -12.99 6.25 -9.25
C GLU A 51 -11.58 5.63 -9.15
N PRO A 52 -10.51 6.44 -9.23
CA PRO A 52 -9.14 5.93 -9.08
C PRO A 52 -8.89 5.47 -7.64
N PRO A 53 -7.98 4.49 -7.43
CA PRO A 53 -7.67 4.01 -6.09
C PRO A 53 -7.16 5.16 -5.21
N ALA A 54 -7.69 5.25 -4.00
CA ALA A 54 -7.29 6.26 -3.03
C ALA A 54 -5.79 6.17 -2.72
N SER A 55 -5.14 7.32 -2.56
CA SER A 55 -3.71 7.36 -2.26
C SER A 55 -3.41 6.68 -0.91
N SER A 56 -2.39 5.81 -0.83
CA SER A 56 -1.91 5.35 0.49
C SER A 56 -1.34 6.49 1.34
N SER A 57 -1.04 7.65 0.72
CA SER A 57 -0.53 8.84 1.39
C SER A 57 -1.54 9.55 2.27
N ASP A 58 -2.85 9.50 1.97
CA ASP A 58 -3.88 10.16 2.81
C ASP A 58 -4.06 9.51 4.19
N ASN A 59 -3.42 8.36 4.41
CA ASN A 59 -3.41 7.64 5.68
C ASN A 59 -2.01 7.13 6.05
N LYS A 60 -0.97 7.95 5.83
CA LYS A 60 0.36 7.65 6.40
C LYS A 60 0.22 7.56 7.92
N ARG A 61 0.35 6.34 8.44
CA ARG A 61 0.34 6.05 9.88
C ARG A 61 1.50 6.82 10.53
N SER A 62 1.20 7.92 11.21
CA SER A 62 2.22 8.75 11.88
C SER A 62 2.43 8.36 13.34
N GLU A 63 1.36 7.89 14.00
CA GLU A 63 1.36 7.62 15.44
C GLU A 63 1.47 6.13 15.76
N GLN A 64 2.28 5.81 16.76
CA GLN A 64 2.40 4.47 17.33
C GLN A 64 1.77 4.42 18.72
N VAL A 65 0.89 3.46 18.94
CA VAL A 65 0.30 3.17 20.25
C VAL A 65 0.90 1.88 20.81
N ASN A 66 1.49 1.94 22.00
CA ASN A 66 1.99 0.76 22.71
C ASN A 66 0.95 0.26 23.71
N VAL A 67 0.50 -0.98 23.55
CA VAL A 67 -0.50 -1.61 24.42
C VAL A 67 0.16 -2.70 25.25
N ARG A 68 -0.02 -2.65 26.58
CA ARG A 68 0.37 -3.76 27.47
C ARG A 68 -0.77 -4.76 27.54
N LEU A 69 -0.46 -6.01 27.25
CA LEU A 69 -1.41 -7.13 27.29
C LEU A 69 -0.86 -8.22 28.19
N THR A 70 -1.76 -8.98 28.81
CA THR A 70 -1.41 -10.28 29.40
C THR A 70 -1.08 -11.29 28.29
N ALA A 71 -0.39 -12.37 28.65
CA ALA A 71 -0.06 -13.44 27.69
C ALA A 71 -1.32 -14.05 27.06
N MET A 72 -2.38 -14.24 27.85
CA MET A 72 -3.64 -14.81 27.36
C MET A 72 -4.39 -13.88 26.41
N GLU A 73 -4.40 -12.57 26.67
CA GLU A 73 -5.03 -11.59 25.77
C GLU A 73 -4.29 -11.51 24.45
N LYS A 74 -2.95 -11.46 24.48
CA LYS A 74 -2.13 -11.46 23.27
C LYS A 74 -2.40 -12.71 22.43
N MET A 75 -2.40 -13.89 23.05
CA MET A 75 -2.66 -15.16 22.37
C MET A 75 -4.04 -15.17 21.69
N ARG A 76 -5.09 -14.74 22.41
CA ARG A 76 -6.45 -14.68 21.85
C ARG A 76 -6.55 -13.73 20.65
N LEU A 77 -5.91 -12.56 20.72
CA LEU A 77 -5.94 -11.59 19.64
C LEU A 77 -5.13 -12.07 18.42
N GLU A 78 -3.98 -12.72 18.63
CA GLU A 78 -3.21 -13.30 17.53
C GLU A 78 -3.96 -14.44 16.82
N GLU A 79 -4.65 -15.29 17.56
CA GLU A 79 -5.47 -16.35 17.00
C GLU A 79 -6.63 -15.77 16.17
N ALA A 80 -7.33 -14.76 16.70
CA ALA A 80 -8.41 -14.08 16.02
C ALA A 80 -7.93 -13.35 14.74
N SER A 81 -6.77 -12.68 14.81
CA SER A 81 -6.10 -12.04 13.66
C SER A 81 -5.85 -13.04 12.53
N ARG A 82 -5.28 -14.21 12.84
CA ARG A 82 -4.98 -15.25 11.83
C ARG A 82 -6.25 -15.85 11.25
N ARG A 83 -7.25 -16.14 12.10
CA ARG A 83 -8.54 -16.70 11.66
C ARG A 83 -9.26 -15.79 10.66
N GLN A 84 -9.06 -14.49 10.77
CA GLN A 84 -9.66 -13.48 9.89
C GLN A 84 -8.74 -13.04 8.73
N GLY A 85 -7.58 -13.70 8.55
CA GLY A 85 -6.71 -13.49 7.39
C GLY A 85 -5.79 -12.27 7.45
N PHE A 86 -5.65 -11.62 8.62
CA PHE A 86 -4.75 -10.47 8.76
C PHE A 86 -3.29 -10.91 8.86
N ARG A 87 -2.40 -10.17 8.19
CA ARG A 87 -0.94 -10.42 8.21
C ARG A 87 -0.26 -10.04 9.54
N GLY A 88 -0.89 -9.19 10.34
CA GLY A 88 -0.33 -8.72 11.61
C GLY A 88 -1.37 -8.33 12.64
N LEU A 89 -1.01 -8.48 13.92
CA LEU A 89 -1.86 -8.16 15.06
C LEU A 89 -2.29 -6.69 15.07
N SER A 90 -1.40 -5.78 14.67
CA SER A 90 -1.70 -4.35 14.61
C SER A 90 -2.76 -4.00 13.56
N ASP A 91 -2.75 -4.66 12.40
CA ASP A 91 -3.76 -4.43 11.36
C ASP A 91 -5.12 -4.96 11.79
N TYR A 92 -5.14 -6.13 12.45
CA TYR A 92 -6.35 -6.70 13.03
C TYR A 92 -6.96 -5.78 14.09
N ILE A 93 -6.17 -5.32 15.06
CA ILE A 93 -6.63 -4.42 16.12
C ILE A 93 -7.17 -3.11 15.52
N ARG A 94 -6.46 -2.52 14.56
CA ARG A 94 -6.90 -1.29 13.89
C ARG A 94 -8.24 -1.49 13.18
N ASN A 95 -8.38 -2.54 12.38
CA ASN A 95 -9.63 -2.83 11.67
C ASN A 95 -10.79 -2.98 12.66
N LYS A 96 -10.62 -3.79 13.72
CA LYS A 96 -11.69 -4.00 14.72
C LYS A 96 -12.01 -2.76 15.55
N ALA A 97 -11.01 -1.94 15.88
CA ALA A 97 -11.22 -0.72 16.66
C ALA A 97 -11.90 0.39 15.85
N LEU A 98 -11.63 0.48 14.54
CA LEU A 98 -12.23 1.49 13.66
C LEU A 98 -13.56 1.07 13.05
N GLU A 99 -13.88 -0.24 12.99
CA GLU A 99 -15.19 -0.73 12.53
C GLU A 99 -16.37 -0.26 13.41
N GLY A 100 -16.12 0.17 14.64
CA GLY A 100 -17.13 0.66 15.57
C GLY A 100 -16.95 2.12 16.02
N ALA A 101 -16.09 2.88 15.35
CA ALA A 101 -15.78 4.28 15.66
C ALA A 101 -16.59 5.26 14.78
#